data_AF-A0AAI9W9X2-F1
#
_entry.id   AF-A0AAI9W9X2-F1
#
_cell.length_a   1.000
_cell.length_b   1.000
_cell.length_c   1.000
_cell.angle_alpha   90.00
_cell.angle_beta   90.00
_cell.angle_gamma   90.00
#
_symmetry.space_group_name_H-M   'P 1'
#
loop_
_entity.id
_entity.type
_entity.pdbx_description
1 polymer ?
#
loop_
_entity_poly.entity_id
_entity_poly.type
_entity_poly.pdbx_seq_one_letter_code
_entity_poly.pdbx_strand_id
1 'polypeptide(L)' 'MMLKYYTKRYEVIKQGAYPTNRKKRMLATLVSDMEAAYAIPMQRDLTWEKENEEVFSLYRQVSADKELFS' A
#
# COMPACT_ATOMS: atom_id res chain seq x y z
N MET A 1 1.28 3.20 -15.44
CA MET A 1 2.63 3.69 -15.09
C MET A 1 2.80 3.91 -13.59
N MET A 2 1.81 4.49 -12.91
CA MET A 2 1.86 4.76 -11.46
C MET A 2 1.79 3.49 -10.58
N LEU A 3 1.00 2.47 -10.94
CA LEU A 3 0.84 1.26 -10.11
C LEU A 3 2.16 0.49 -9.97
N LYS A 4 2.89 0.32 -11.09
CA LYS A 4 4.22 -0.31 -11.09
C LYS A 4 5.22 0.41 -10.18
N TYR A 5 5.11 1.73 -10.04
CA TYR A 5 5.95 2.50 -9.12
C TYR A 5 5.66 2.14 -7.65
N TYR A 6 4.38 2.06 -7.28
CA TYR A 6 3.97 1.66 -5.92
C TYR A 6 4.35 0.20 -5.63
N THR A 7 4.12 -0.71 -6.58
CA THR A 7 4.57 -2.11 -6.48
C THR A 7 6.07 -2.18 -6.24
N LYS A 8 6.86 -1.42 -7.00
CA LYS A 8 8.32 -1.44 -6.85
C LYS A 8 8.77 -0.88 -5.50
N ARG A 9 8.16 0.21 -5.02
CA ARG A 9 8.45 0.74 -3.67
C ARG A 9 8.11 -0.27 -2.59
N TYR A 10 6.99 -0.96 -2.71
CA TYR A 10 6.60 -2.01 -1.78
C TYR A 10 7.62 -3.17 -1.75
N GLU A 11 8.04 -3.67 -2.92
CA GLU A 11 9.09 -4.69 -3.02
C GLU A 11 10.39 -4.27 -2.33
N VAL A 12 10.85 -3.04 -2.57
CA VAL A 12 12.05 -2.48 -1.97
C VAL A 12 11.95 -2.45 -0.44
N ILE A 13 10.79 -2.05 0.10
CA ILE A 13 10.56 -2.04 1.55
C ILE A 13 10.60 -3.46 2.14
N LYS A 14 9.99 -4.44 1.44
CA LYS A 14 9.94 -5.83 1.87
C LYS A 14 11.33 -6.48 1.87
N GLN A 15 12.03 -6.39 0.76
CA GLN A 15 13.33 -7.01 0.53
C GLN A 15 14.48 -6.28 1.23
N GLY A 16 14.32 -4.98 1.50
CA GLY A 16 15.34 -4.18 2.15
C GLY A 16 15.63 -4.62 3.59
N ALA A 17 16.90 -4.56 3.98
CA ALA A 17 17.38 -4.83 5.33
C ALA A 17 17.15 -3.61 6.25
N TYR A 18 15.89 -3.24 6.46
CA TYR A 18 15.50 -2.13 7.34
C TYR A 18 15.03 -2.65 8.70
N PRO A 19 15.29 -1.90 9.80
CA PRO A 19 14.67 -2.19 11.10
C PRO A 19 13.14 -2.20 11.02
N THR A 20 12.49 -3.04 11.81
CA THR A 20 11.02 -3.20 11.83
C THR A 20 10.27 -1.87 11.93
N ASN A 21 10.66 -1.01 12.87
CA ASN A 21 10.06 0.31 13.05
C ASN A 21 10.21 1.22 11.82
N ARG A 22 11.30 1.06 11.06
CA ARG A 22 11.51 1.80 9.80
C ARG A 22 10.63 1.23 8.69
N LYS A 23 10.52 -0.09 8.55
CA LYS A 23 9.60 -0.73 7.60
C LYS A 23 8.15 -0.28 7.83
N LYS A 24 7.70 -0.29 9.10
CA LYS A 24 6.37 0.20 9.49
C LYS A 24 6.11 1.63 9.01
N ARG A 25 7.02 2.57 9.27
CA ARG A 25 6.89 3.96 8.81
C ARG A 25 6.85 4.07 7.28
N MET A 26 7.73 3.34 6.58
CA MET A 26 7.77 3.35 5.12
C MET A 26 6.48 2.80 4.50
N LEU A 27 5.92 1.73 5.08
CA LEU A 27 4.62 1.18 4.65
C LEU A 27 3.48 2.15 4.95
N ALA A 28 3.47 2.81 6.12
CA ALA A 28 2.47 3.84 6.44
C ALA A 28 2.50 5.00 5.44
N THR A 29 3.69 5.50 5.08
CA THR A 29 3.82 6.51 4.03
C THR A 29 3.32 5.97 2.69
N LEU A 30 3.63 4.72 2.34
CA LEU A 30 3.19 4.12 1.08
C LEU A 30 1.67 3.99 0.99
N VAL A 31 1.00 3.62 2.10
CA VAL A 31 -0.48 3.61 2.20
C VAL A 31 -1.03 5.00 1.90
N SER A 32 -0.58 6.03 2.61
CA SER A 32 -1.08 7.40 2.40
C SER A 32 -0.80 7.94 0.99
N ASP A 33 0.36 7.62 0.42
CA ASP A 33 0.68 8.00 -0.95
C ASP A 33 -0.27 7.32 -1.96
N MET A 34 -0.69 6.07 -1.71
CA MET A 34 -1.65 5.34 -2.55
C MET A 34 -3.07 5.86 -2.39
N GLU A 35 -3.51 6.14 -1.16
CA GLU A 35 -4.83 6.74 -0.85
C GLU A 35 -5.01 8.05 -1.62
N ALA A 36 -4.01 8.93 -1.58
CA ALA A 36 -4.05 10.21 -2.28
C ALA A 36 -4.01 10.06 -3.80
N ALA A 37 -3.15 9.17 -4.33
CA ALA A 37 -2.96 9.03 -5.77
C ALA A 37 -4.13 8.36 -6.50
N TYR A 38 -4.83 7.45 -5.83
CA TYR A 38 -5.94 6.69 -6.42
C TYR A 38 -7.31 7.09 -5.88
N ALA A 39 -7.36 8.11 -5.01
CA ALA A 39 -8.57 8.53 -4.31
C ALA A 39 -9.28 7.33 -3.64
N ILE A 40 -8.50 6.49 -2.95
CA ILE A 40 -9.01 5.27 -2.34
C ILE A 40 -10.04 5.65 -1.27
N PRO A 41 -11.28 5.12 -1.32
CA PRO A 41 -12.29 5.40 -0.31
C PRO A 41 -11.83 4.93 1.08
N MET A 42 -12.03 5.78 2.09
CA MET A 42 -11.76 5.43 3.50
C MET A 42 -12.73 4.38 4.04
N GLN A 43 -13.91 4.27 3.43
CA GLN A 43 -14.92 3.27 3.75
C GLN A 43 -15.01 2.25 2.62
N ARG A 44 -15.54 1.07 2.92
CA ARG A 44 -15.74 0.02 1.93
C ARG A 44 -16.62 0.51 0.77
N ASP A 45 -16.12 0.41 -0.45
CA ASP A 45 -16.85 0.72 -1.68
C ASP A 45 -16.64 -0.40 -2.69
N LEU A 46 -17.62 -1.30 -2.77
CA LEU A 46 -17.54 -2.49 -3.63
C LEU A 46 -17.48 -2.17 -5.13
N THR A 47 -18.02 -1.02 -5.54
CA THR A 47 -18.00 -0.61 -6.95
C THR A 47 -16.59 -0.13 -7.30
N TRP A 48 -16.04 0.76 -6.49
CA TRP A 48 -14.67 1.24 -6.65
C TRP A 48 -13.65 0.09 -6.58
N GLU A 49 -13.82 -0.83 -5.63
CA GLU A 49 -12.93 -2.00 -5.45
C GLU A 49 -12.90 -2.89 -6.69
N LYS A 50 -14.04 -3.11 -7.34
CA LYS A 50 -14.13 -3.91 -8.58
C LYS A 50 -13.48 -3.19 -9.77
N GLU A 51 -13.71 -1.89 -9.90
CA GLU A 51 -13.13 -1.09 -10.99
C GLU A 51 -11.61 -0.92 -10.84
N ASN A 52 -11.09 -1.02 -9.61
CA ASN A 52 -9.69 -0.78 -9.26
C ASN A 52 -9.01 -2.02 -8.65
N GLU A 53 -9.38 -3.22 -9.09
CA GLU A 53 -9.00 -4.49 -8.45
C GLU A 53 -7.49 -4.62 -8.21
N GLU A 54 -6.65 -4.29 -9.20
CA GLU A 54 -5.19 -4.37 -9.06
C GLU A 54 -4.63 -3.37 -8.03
N VAL A 55 -5.16 -2.14 -8.03
CA VAL A 55 -4.79 -1.09 -7.08
C VAL A 55 -5.19 -1.51 -5.67
N PHE A 56 -6.43 -1.98 -5.52
CA PHE A 56 -6.98 -2.39 -4.23
C PHE A 56 -6.27 -3.63 -3.68
N SER A 57 -5.90 -4.58 -4.54
CA SER A 57 -5.11 -5.75 -4.17
C SER A 57 -3.76 -5.35 -3.57
N LEU A 58 -3.01 -4.48 -4.25
CA LEU A 58 -1.75 -3.96 -3.73
C LEU A 58 -1.97 -3.17 -2.43
N TYR A 59 -2.95 -2.27 -2.42
CA TYR A 59 -3.27 -1.44 -1.25
C TYR A 59 -3.56 -2.28 0.00
N ARG A 60 -4.35 -3.35 -0.14
CA ARG A 60 -4.65 -4.28 0.96
C ARG A 60 -3.39 -5.00 1.44
N GLN A 61 -2.51 -5.43 0.54
CA GLN A 61 -1.24 -6.06 0.95
C GLN A 61 -0.35 -5.10 1.73
N VAL A 62 -0.16 -3.87 1.24
CA VAL A 62 0.65 -2.84 1.92
C VAL A 62 0.06 -2.50 3.29
N SER A 63 -1.27 -2.36 3.36
CA SER A 63 -1.99 -2.05 4.61
C SER A 63 -1.90 -3.18 5.64
N ALA A 64 -2.07 -4.43 5.22
CA ALA A 64 -1.94 -5.60 6.09
C ALA A 64 -0.51 -5.72 6.66
N ASP A 65 0.50 -5.54 5.80
CA ASP A 65 1.90 -5.57 6.24
C ASP A 65 2.22 -4.43 7.22
N LYS A 66 1.66 -3.23 7.02
CA LYS A 66 1.81 -2.11 7.98
C LYS A 66 1.30 -2.49 9.38
N GLU A 67 0.20 -3.25 9.45
CA GLU A 67 -0.41 -3.71 10.71
C GLU A 67 0.33 -4.88 11.34
N LEU A 68 0.94 -5.76 10.54
CA LEU A 68 1.74 -6.90 11.03
C LEU A 68 3.02 -6.48 11.78
N PHE A 69 3.54 -5.28 11.53
CA PHE A 69 4.67 -4.71 12.28
C PHE A 69 4.20 -3.89 13.50
N SER A 70 3.01 -4.14 14.04
CA SER A 70 2.46 -3.44 15.22
C SER A 70 2.96 -3.96 16.55
#